data_AF-T2DQV6-F1
#
_entry.id   AF-T2DQV6-F1
#
_cell.length_a   1.000
_cell.length_b   1.000
_cell.length_c   1.000
_cell.angle_alpha   90.00
_cell.angle_beta   90.00
_cell.angle_gamma   90.00
#
_symmetry.space_group_name_H-M   'P 1'
#
loop_
_entity.id
_entity.type
_entity.pdbx_description
1 polymer ?
#
loop_
_entity_poly.entity_id
_entity_poly.type
_entity_poly.pdbx_seq_one_letter_code
_entity_poly.pdbx_strand_id
1 'polypeptide(L)'
;VALLETVRDGDHLGAEAIASEVRGRVGHISVQAVYEGLHALTAAGLIRRLEPPGSPALYEGRVGDNHHHLVCRSCGAVADVDCAVGHAPCLTASRRTRGLP
;
A
#
# COMPACT_ATOMS: atom_id res chain seq x y z
N VAL A 1 -17.92 -4.18 0.38
CA VAL A 1 -17.03 -5.20 1.00
C VAL A 1 -15.92 -5.65 0.04
N ALA A 2 -16.22 -5.93 -1.24
CA ALA A 2 -15.24 -6.41 -2.23
C ALA A 2 -13.90 -5.64 -2.32
N LEU A 3 -13.90 -4.30 -2.26
CA LEU A 3 -12.66 -3.50 -2.26
C LEU A 3 -11.77 -3.82 -1.05
N LEU A 4 -12.33 -3.79 0.16
CA LEU A 4 -11.59 -4.04 1.39
C LEU A 4 -11.03 -5.46 1.44
N GLU A 5 -11.83 -6.45 1.04
CA GLU A 5 -11.39 -7.84 0.95
C GLU A 5 -10.24 -8.00 -0.05
N THR A 6 -10.38 -7.42 -1.25
CA THR A 6 -9.33 -7.48 -2.29
C THR A 6 -8.00 -6.93 -1.78
N VAL A 7 -8.02 -5.82 -1.03
CA VAL A 7 -6.81 -5.23 -0.46
C VAL A 7 -6.25 -6.06 0.70
N ARG A 8 -7.10 -6.75 1.48
CA ARG A 8 -6.67 -7.62 2.60
C ARG A 8 -6.07 -8.94 2.14
N ASP A 9 -6.58 -9.47 1.04
CA ASP A 9 -6.14 -10.76 0.49
C ASP A 9 -4.90 -10.62 -0.41
N GLY A 10 -4.62 -9.40 -0.89
CA GLY A 10 -3.47 -9.09 -1.74
C GLY A 10 -2.21 -8.68 -0.99
N ASP A 11 -1.09 -8.72 -1.69
CA ASP A 11 0.21 -8.20 -1.24
C ASP A 11 0.52 -6.88 -1.98
N HIS A 12 0.38 -5.75 -1.27
CA HIS A 12 0.70 -4.41 -1.77
C HIS A 12 0.20 -4.11 -3.19
N LEU A 13 -1.12 -4.02 -3.36
CA LEU A 13 -1.72 -3.89 -4.68
C LEU A 13 -1.79 -2.43 -5.14
N GLY A 14 -1.51 -2.20 -6.43
CA GLY A 14 -1.81 -0.94 -7.10
C GLY A 14 -3.30 -0.79 -7.41
N ALA A 15 -3.74 0.45 -7.66
CA ALA A 15 -5.15 0.75 -7.93
C ALA A 15 -5.70 0.03 -9.17
N GLU A 16 -4.91 -0.16 -10.24
CA GLU A 16 -5.38 -0.91 -11.42
C GLU A 16 -5.58 -2.40 -11.12
N ALA A 17 -4.68 -3.02 -10.36
CA ALA A 17 -4.81 -4.42 -9.95
C ALA A 17 -6.07 -4.62 -9.11
N ILE A 18 -6.29 -3.73 -8.13
CA ILE A 18 -7.50 -3.74 -7.30
C ILE A 18 -8.75 -3.57 -8.16
N ALA A 19 -8.75 -2.64 -9.12
CA ALA A 19 -9.88 -2.42 -10.01
C ALA A 19 -10.21 -3.67 -10.86
N SER A 20 -9.17 -4.35 -11.37
CA SER A 20 -9.30 -5.60 -12.13
C SER A 20 -9.95 -6.70 -11.30
N GLU A 21 -9.41 -6.97 -10.11
CA GLU A 21 -9.91 -8.00 -9.20
C GLU A 21 -11.34 -7.72 -8.73
N VAL A 22 -11.63 -6.49 -8.31
CA VAL A 22 -12.98 -6.11 -7.89
C VAL A 22 -13.98 -6.24 -9.03
N ARG A 23 -13.61 -5.84 -10.26
CA ARG A 23 -14.48 -6.00 -11.43
C ARG A 23 -14.79 -7.47 -11.70
N GLY A 24 -13.83 -8.36 -11.53
CA GLY A 24 -14.06 -9.81 -11.62
C GLY A 24 -15.09 -10.32 -10.59
N ARG A 25 -15.14 -9.71 -9.40
CA ARG A 25 -16.05 -10.12 -8.30
C ARG A 25 -17.44 -9.50 -8.39
N VAL A 26 -17.58 -8.26 -8.87
CA VAL A 26 -18.85 -7.51 -8.86
C VAL A 26 -19.40 -7.18 -10.24
N GLY A 27 -18.74 -7.61 -11.31
CA GLY A 27 -19.15 -7.44 -12.71
C GLY A 27 -18.75 -6.08 -13.30
N HIS A 28 -19.21 -4.98 -12.72
CA HIS A 28 -18.87 -3.64 -13.20
C HIS A 28 -18.59 -2.66 -12.06
N ILE A 29 -17.47 -1.94 -12.18
CA ILE A 29 -17.11 -0.83 -11.30
C ILE A 29 -16.32 0.21 -12.12
N SER A 30 -16.66 1.48 -11.91
CA SER A 30 -15.92 2.59 -12.52
C SER A 30 -14.58 2.79 -11.82
N VAL A 31 -13.59 3.30 -12.55
CA VAL A 31 -12.28 3.65 -11.97
C VAL A 31 -12.44 4.71 -10.88
N GLN A 32 -13.32 5.69 -11.08
CA GLN A 32 -13.62 6.71 -10.08
C GLN A 32 -14.13 6.09 -8.77
N ALA A 33 -15.07 5.14 -8.83
CA ALA A 33 -15.59 4.48 -7.64
C ALA A 33 -14.51 3.67 -6.89
N VAL A 34 -13.54 3.08 -7.62
CA VAL A 34 -12.39 2.42 -7.00
C VAL A 34 -11.55 3.44 -6.22
N TYR A 35 -11.18 4.57 -6.83
CA TYR A 35 -10.38 5.60 -6.16
C TYR A 35 -11.11 6.22 -4.96
N GLU A 36 -12.40 6.55 -5.10
CA GLU A 36 -13.22 7.06 -3.99
C GLU A 36 -13.30 6.04 -2.84
N GLY A 37 -13.50 4.76 -3.17
CA GLY A 37 -13.52 3.69 -2.17
C GLY A 37 -12.18 3.50 -1.47
N LEU A 38 -11.06 3.46 -2.20
CA LEU A 38 -9.72 3.37 -1.62
C LEU A 38 -9.41 4.58 -0.74
N HIS A 39 -9.82 5.78 -1.15
CA HIS A 39 -9.68 6.98 -0.35
C HIS A 39 -10.47 6.89 0.95
N ALA A 40 -11.75 6.51 0.89
CA ALA A 40 -12.60 6.36 2.06
C ALA A 40 -12.08 5.30 3.03
N LEU A 41 -11.63 4.15 2.54
CA LEU A 41 -11.06 3.08 3.36
C LEU A 41 -9.75 3.50 4.02
N THR A 42 -8.90 4.25 3.32
CA THR A 42 -7.65 4.80 3.87
C THR A 42 -7.97 5.84 4.96
N ALA A 43 -8.92 6.74 4.71
CA ALA A 43 -9.35 7.75 5.68
C ALA A 43 -9.96 7.12 6.95
N ALA A 44 -10.64 5.98 6.80
CA ALA A 44 -11.17 5.20 7.91
C ALA A 44 -10.10 4.35 8.64
N GLY A 45 -8.84 4.35 8.17
CA GLY A 45 -7.76 3.55 8.75
C GLY A 45 -7.91 2.03 8.54
N LEU A 46 -8.77 1.61 7.61
CA LEU A 46 -9.05 0.19 7.34
C LEU A 46 -8.04 -0.45 6.39
N ILE A 47 -7.36 0.39 5.60
CA ILE A 47 -6.24 0.03 4.72
C ILE A 47 -5.16 1.11 4.86
N ARG A 48 -3.92 0.77 4.49
CA ARG A 48 -2.83 1.73 4.40
C ARG A 48 -2.49 2.00 2.94
N ARG A 49 -2.12 3.24 2.66
CA ARG A 49 -1.59 3.69 1.36
C ARG A 49 -0.10 3.96 1.49
N LEU A 50 0.67 3.43 0.55
CA LEU A 50 2.12 3.61 0.45
C LEU A 50 2.45 4.35 -0.84
N GLU A 51 3.48 5.20 -0.81
CA GLU A 51 4.00 5.90 -1.99
C GLU A 51 5.51 5.64 -2.12
N PRO A 52 5.92 4.44 -2.58
CA PRO A 52 7.32 4.18 -2.85
C PRO A 52 7.87 5.13 -3.93
N PRO A 53 9.09 5.67 -3.76
CA PRO A 53 9.68 6.57 -4.74
C PRO A 53 9.79 5.91 -6.13
N GLY A 54 9.19 6.55 -7.14
CA GLY A 54 9.25 6.05 -8.52
C GLY A 54 8.23 4.97 -8.87
N SER A 55 7.28 4.66 -7.99
CA SER A 55 6.13 3.79 -8.30
C SER A 55 4.79 4.50 -8.07
N PRO A 56 3.71 4.01 -8.69
CA PRO A 56 2.35 4.35 -8.27
C PRO A 56 2.11 4.02 -6.80
N ALA A 57 1.03 4.56 -6.25
CA ALA A 57 0.60 4.24 -4.89
C ALA A 57 0.17 2.77 -4.78
N LEU A 58 0.58 2.14 -3.69
CA LEU A 58 0.20 0.77 -3.33
C LEU A 58 -0.69 0.79 -2.10
N TYR A 59 -1.52 -0.24 -1.95
CA TYR A 59 -2.47 -0.37 -0.85
C TYR A 59 -2.32 -1.74 -0.18
N GLU A 60 -2.41 -1.75 1.14
CA GLU A 60 -2.34 -2.97 1.95
C GLU A 60 -3.47 -2.99 3.00
N GLY A 61 -3.91 -4.20 3.36
CA GLY A 61 -4.88 -4.40 4.43
C GLY A 61 -4.26 -4.51 5.83
N ARG A 62 -2.93 -4.61 5.91
CA ARG A 62 -2.20 -4.78 7.16
C ARG A 62 -2.06 -3.42 7.86
N VAL A 63 -2.95 -3.18 8.82
CA VAL A 63 -3.08 -1.91 9.55
C VAL A 63 -2.98 -2.13 11.05
N GLY A 64 -2.54 -1.10 11.78
CA GLY A 64 -2.50 -1.10 13.25
C GLY A 64 -1.31 -1.81 13.88
N ASP A 65 -0.43 -2.41 13.07
CA ASP A 65 0.85 -2.96 13.51
C ASP A 65 2.02 -2.10 13.03
N ASN A 66 3.21 -2.40 13.56
CA ASN A 66 4.45 -1.71 13.23
C ASN A 66 5.36 -2.64 12.42
N HIS A 67 5.32 -2.48 11.11
CA HIS A 67 6.20 -3.15 10.16
C HIS A 67 6.82 -2.13 9.21
N HIS A 68 7.82 -2.56 8.44
CA HIS A 68 8.55 -1.74 7.49
C HIS A 68 8.47 -2.32 6.10
N HIS A 69 8.44 -1.44 5.11
CA HIS A 69 8.40 -1.82 3.70
C HIS A 69 9.81 -1.77 3.10
N LEU A 70 10.28 -2.90 2.58
CA LEU A 70 11.48 -2.96 1.73
C LEU A 70 11.06 -2.88 0.27
N VAL A 71 11.72 -2.01 -0.48
CA VAL A 71 11.42 -1.79 -1.91
C VAL A 71 12.65 -2.16 -2.75
N CYS A 72 12.47 -3.10 -3.67
CA CYS A 72 13.52 -3.50 -4.59
C CYS A 72 13.79 -2.39 -5.61
N ARG A 73 15.04 -1.92 -5.68
CA ARG A 73 15.42 -0.81 -6.57
C ARG A 73 15.47 -1.18 -8.06
N SER A 74 15.56 -2.46 -8.39
CA SER A 74 15.65 -2.92 -9.78
C SER A 74 14.29 -3.25 -10.38
N CYS A 75 13.37 -3.84 -9.61
CA CYS A 75 12.07 -4.29 -10.10
C CYS A 75 10.86 -3.66 -9.41
N GLY A 76 11.05 -2.90 -8.32
CA GLY A 76 9.97 -2.24 -7.58
C GLY A 76 9.18 -3.16 -6.65
N ALA A 77 9.51 -4.45 -6.55
CA ALA A 77 8.84 -5.38 -5.62
C ALA A 77 8.91 -4.86 -4.18
N VAL A 78 7.81 -4.99 -3.46
CA VAL A 78 7.67 -4.59 -2.05
C VAL A 78 7.58 -5.84 -1.19
N ALA A 79 8.22 -5.81 -0.03
CA ALA A 79 8.13 -6.87 0.97
C ALA A 79 8.06 -6.26 2.37
N ASP A 80 7.27 -6.90 3.23
CA ASP A 80 7.15 -6.52 4.63
C ASP A 80 8.24 -7.11 5.49
N VAL A 81 8.66 -6.33 6.48
CA VAL A 81 9.51 -6.78 7.59
C VAL A 81 8.92 -6.29 8.90
N ASP A 82 8.60 -7.22 9.79
CA ASP A 82 8.10 -6.88 11.12
C ASP A 82 9.14 -6.05 11.90
N CYS A 83 8.71 -4.99 12.59
CA CYS A 83 9.65 -4.22 13.39
C CYS A 83 10.09 -5.04 14.61
N ALA A 84 11.41 -5.22 14.76
CA ALA A 84 12.00 -5.98 15.87
C ALA A 84 11.69 -5.39 17.27
N VAL A 85 11.40 -4.09 17.36
CA VAL A 85 11.06 -3.38 18.61
C VAL A 85 9.56 -3.42 18.90
N GLY A 86 8.72 -3.73 17.89
CA GLY A 86 7.27 -3.81 18.04
C GLY A 86 6.51 -2.47 18.07
N HIS A 87 7.17 -1.33 18.32
CA HIS A 87 6.53 -0.01 18.32
C HIS A 87 7.40 1.08 17.70
N ALA A 88 6.76 2.10 17.12
CA ALA A 88 7.45 3.28 16.59
C ALA A 88 7.76 4.31 17.70
N PRO A 89 8.82 5.13 17.56
CA PRO A 89 9.83 5.09 16.50
C PRO A 89 10.85 3.97 16.74
N CYS A 90 11.07 3.09 15.76
CA CYS A 90 12.05 2.00 15.85
C CYS A 90 13.19 2.08 14.81
N LEU A 91 13.15 3.06 13.91
CA LEU A 91 14.20 3.33 12.94
C LEU A 91 14.53 4.82 12.92
N THR A 92 15.82 5.14 12.95
CA THR A 92 16.32 6.48 12.67
C THR A 92 16.94 6.45 11.28
N ALA A 93 16.29 7.09 10.31
CA ALA A 93 16.83 7.15 8.96
C ALA A 93 18.18 7.89 8.97
N SER A 94 19.23 7.22 8.49
CA SER A 94 20.50 7.90 8.21
C SER A 94 20.24 8.96 7.14
N ARG A 95 20.63 10.21 7.38
CA ARG A 95 20.48 11.28 6.38
C ARG A 95 21.22 10.89 5.11
N ARG A 96 20.50 10.68 4.01
CA ARG A 96 21.10 10.68 2.67
C ARG A 96 21.28 12.13 2.24
N THR A 97 22.52 12.60 2.16
CA THR A 97 22.87 13.73 1.30
C THR A 97 22.73 13.25 -0.15
N ARG A 98 21.57 13.45 -0.77
CA ARG A 98 21.54 13.45 -2.25
C ARG A 98 22.38 14.66 -2.67
N GLY A 99 23.43 14.42 -3.43
CA GLY A 99 24.19 15.49 -4.06
C GLY A 99 23.22 16.42 -4.78
N LEU A 100 23.28 17.70 -4.41
CA LEU A 100 22.85 18.79 -5.28
C LEU A 100 23.63 18.69 -6.61
N PRO A 101 23.06 19.18 -7.73
CA PRO A 101 23.73 19.15 -9.03
C PRO A 101 25.07 19.88 -9.01
#